data_AF-A0A7W1B6S4-F1
#
_entry.id   AF-A0A7W1B6S4-F1
#
_cell.length_a   1.000
_cell.length_b   1.000
_cell.length_c   1.000
_cell.angle_alpha   90.00
_cell.angle_beta   90.00
_cell.angle_gamma   90.00
#
_symmetry.space_group_name_H-M   'P 1'
#
loop_
_entity.id
_entity.type
_entity.pdbx_description
1 polymer ?
#
loop_
_entity_poly.entity_id
_entity_poly.type
_entity_poly.pdbx_seq_one_letter_code
_entity_poly.pdbx_strand_id
1 'polypeptide(L)'
;MPRSPVPERNWVNIQWLARLRWAEIAGQASTVLVGQFLLDGALPIAALLLVIGIGLVSNLALELYFFGDRRRTDTTEDRVRVHEWQVALVMMLDIALLTGLLYLTGGPHNPFGFLYVVQIALAAVLVRAKWTWMIVGLAFVGFGILILAHQPLVIPDESRVIGVWVALGVASAFVVYFLLRITAALATREAELTET
;
A
#
# COMPACT_ATOMS: atom_id res chain seq x y z
N MET A 1 -4.21 -39.94 -1.20
CA MET A 1 -4.45 -38.75 -0.37
C MET A 1 -5.03 -37.65 -1.26
N PRO A 2 -6.19 -37.06 -0.97
CA PRO A 2 -6.64 -35.90 -1.72
C PRO A 2 -5.67 -34.76 -1.44
N ARG A 3 -5.00 -34.26 -2.48
CA ARG A 3 -4.11 -33.09 -2.38
C ARG A 3 -4.98 -31.91 -1.94
N SER A 4 -4.68 -31.34 -0.77
CA SER A 4 -5.27 -30.07 -0.37
C SER A 4 -5.09 -29.06 -1.51
N PRO A 5 -6.14 -28.36 -1.97
CA PRO A 5 -5.99 -27.40 -3.06
C PRO A 5 -5.04 -26.30 -2.58
N VAL A 6 -3.84 -26.27 -3.16
CA VAL A 6 -2.88 -25.19 -2.94
C VAL A 6 -3.61 -23.89 -3.27
N PRO A 7 -3.74 -22.94 -2.33
CA PRO A 7 -4.45 -21.70 -2.59
C PRO A 7 -3.85 -21.01 -3.83
N GLU A 8 -4.70 -20.54 -4.75
CA GLU A 8 -4.23 -19.77 -5.90
C GLU A 8 -3.38 -18.60 -5.39
N ARG A 9 -2.16 -18.43 -5.92
CA ARG A 9 -1.19 -17.39 -5.50
C ARG A 9 -1.84 -16.00 -5.39
N ASN A 10 -2.74 -15.67 -6.31
CA ASN A 10 -3.41 -14.36 -6.35
C ASN A 10 -4.37 -14.14 -5.18
N TRP A 11 -5.01 -15.21 -4.67
CA TRP A 11 -5.89 -15.15 -3.51
C TRP A 11 -5.12 -14.84 -2.23
N VAL A 12 -3.94 -15.46 -2.05
CA VAL A 12 -3.02 -15.14 -0.95
C VAL A 12 -2.54 -13.70 -1.05
N ASN A 13 -2.23 -13.26 -2.27
CA ASN A 13 -1.79 -11.88 -2.53
C ASN A 13 -2.88 -10.85 -2.19
N ILE A 14 -4.16 -11.08 -2.54
CA ILE A 14 -5.26 -10.19 -2.14
C ILE A 14 -5.47 -10.17 -0.62
N GLN A 15 -5.42 -11.33 0.06
CA GLN A 15 -5.52 -11.36 1.53
C GLN A 15 -4.43 -10.54 2.19
N TRP A 16 -3.22 -10.67 1.68
CA TRP A 16 -2.08 -9.99 2.23
C TRP A 16 -2.11 -8.49 1.91
N LEU A 17 -2.57 -8.10 0.71
CA LEU A 17 -2.83 -6.71 0.33
C LEU A 17 -3.89 -6.07 1.24
N ALA A 18 -5.03 -6.72 1.48
CA ALA A 18 -6.10 -6.18 2.33
C ALA A 18 -5.61 -5.87 3.76
N ARG A 19 -4.81 -6.78 4.34
CA ARG A 19 -4.18 -6.55 5.66
C ARG A 19 -3.21 -5.38 5.64
N LEU A 20 -2.47 -5.21 4.54
CA LEU A 20 -1.53 -4.11 4.41
C LEU A 20 -2.24 -2.77 4.25
N ARG A 21 -3.35 -2.73 3.49
CA ARG A 21 -4.17 -1.51 3.36
C ARG A 21 -4.73 -1.05 4.70
N TRP A 22 -5.06 -1.95 5.62
CA TRP A 22 -5.38 -1.57 7.00
C TRP A 22 -4.22 -0.89 7.71
N ALA A 23 -2.99 -1.38 7.54
CA ALA A 23 -1.80 -0.73 8.08
C ALA A 23 -1.55 0.65 7.43
N GLU A 24 -1.78 0.79 6.13
CA GLU A 24 -1.67 2.06 5.41
C GLU A 24 -2.72 3.07 5.88
N ILE A 25 -3.98 2.65 6.02
CA ILE A 25 -5.07 3.49 6.55
C ILE A 25 -4.73 3.94 7.98
N ALA A 26 -4.27 3.02 8.84
CA ALA A 26 -3.87 3.36 10.20
C ALA A 26 -2.66 4.32 10.22
N GLY A 27 -1.68 4.10 9.34
CA GLY A 27 -0.53 4.98 9.17
C GLY A 27 -0.96 6.39 8.72
N GLN A 28 -1.79 6.48 7.68
CA GLN A 28 -2.33 7.75 7.18
C GLN A 28 -3.14 8.48 8.25
N ALA A 29 -4.04 7.79 8.96
CA ALA A 29 -4.82 8.37 10.04
C ALA A 29 -3.93 8.89 11.18
N SER A 30 -2.93 8.11 11.59
CA SER A 30 -1.96 8.50 12.62
C SER A 30 -1.15 9.73 12.17
N THR A 31 -0.71 9.75 10.91
CA THR A 31 -0.01 10.87 10.30
C THR A 31 -0.86 12.14 10.28
N VAL A 32 -2.12 12.06 9.85
CA VAL A 32 -3.02 13.21 9.82
C VAL A 32 -3.23 13.75 11.23
N LEU A 33 -3.41 12.86 12.22
CA LEU A 33 -3.57 13.25 13.61
C LEU A 33 -2.32 13.97 14.14
N VAL A 34 -1.14 13.40 13.96
CA VAL A 34 0.13 14.01 14.39
C VAL A 34 0.36 15.34 13.66
N GLY A 35 0.13 15.39 12.35
CA GLY A 35 0.25 16.61 11.56
C GLY A 35 -0.71 17.71 12.01
N GLN A 36 -1.93 17.35 12.44
CA GLN A 36 -2.91 18.29 12.98
C GLN A 36 -2.39 18.98 14.25
N PHE A 37 -1.71 18.23 15.13
CA PHE A 37 -1.10 18.76 16.35
C PHE A 37 0.17 19.56 16.08
N LEU A 38 1.01 19.14 15.13
CA LEU A 38 2.28 19.81 14.82
C LEU A 38 2.13 21.09 13.98
N LEU A 39 1.03 21.21 13.24
CA LEU A 39 0.78 22.33 12.31
C LEU A 39 -0.33 23.26 12.79
N ASP A 40 -0.65 23.25 14.09
CA ASP A 40 -1.71 24.07 14.72
C ASP A 40 -3.04 24.04 13.96
N GLY A 41 -3.35 22.89 13.36
CA GLY A 41 -4.57 22.66 12.59
C GLY A 41 -4.66 23.31 11.22
N ALA A 42 -3.54 23.71 10.61
CA ALA A 42 -3.49 24.25 9.25
C ALA A 42 -3.79 23.22 8.13
N LEU A 43 -4.07 21.96 8.47
CA LEU A 43 -4.31 20.90 7.50
C LEU A 43 -5.77 20.89 7.00
N PRO A 44 -6.00 20.59 5.70
CA PRO A 44 -7.34 20.46 5.14
C PRO A 44 -7.99 19.11 5.54
N ILE A 45 -8.37 18.96 6.81
CA ILE A 45 -8.86 17.71 7.41
C ILE A 45 -9.96 17.04 6.58
N ALA A 46 -10.94 17.81 6.08
CA ALA A 46 -12.05 17.26 5.30
C ALA A 46 -11.57 16.54 4.03
N ALA A 47 -10.57 17.10 3.33
CA ALA A 47 -10.01 16.50 2.13
C ALA A 47 -9.13 15.27 2.47
N LEU A 48 -8.41 15.31 3.59
CA LEU A 48 -7.62 14.18 4.07
C LEU A 48 -8.50 13.00 4.51
N LEU A 49 -9.59 13.29 5.23
CA LEU A 49 -10.60 12.29 5.60
C LEU A 49 -11.32 11.73 4.38
N LEU A 50 -11.53 12.51 3.33
CA LEU A 50 -12.09 12.00 2.07
C LEU A 50 -11.14 10.97 1.44
N VAL A 51 -9.84 11.26 1.35
CA VAL A 51 -8.84 10.32 0.80
C VAL A 51 -8.77 9.04 1.64
N ILE A 52 -8.67 9.17 2.96
CA ILE A 52 -8.68 8.02 3.89
C ILE A 52 -9.99 7.25 3.77
N GLY A 53 -11.12 7.94 3.63
CA GLY A 53 -12.45 7.37 3.47
C GLY A 53 -12.58 6.55 2.18
N ILE A 54 -12.05 7.05 1.06
CA ILE A 54 -12.01 6.27 -0.20
C ILE A 54 -11.13 5.02 -0.03
N GLY A 55 -9.99 5.15 0.65
CA GLY A 55 -9.15 4.00 1.02
C GLY A 55 -9.90 2.96 1.85
N LEU A 56 -10.58 3.40 2.90
CA LEU A 56 -11.38 2.56 3.79
C LEU A 56 -12.53 1.87 3.07
N VAL A 57 -13.33 2.61 2.31
CA VAL A 57 -14.48 2.07 1.55
C VAL A 57 -14.00 1.08 0.50
N SER A 58 -12.93 1.40 -0.23
CA SER A 58 -12.38 0.48 -1.24
C SER A 58 -11.81 -0.79 -0.61
N ASN A 59 -11.16 -0.70 0.56
CA ASN A 59 -10.66 -1.88 1.26
C ASN A 59 -11.81 -2.74 1.83
N LEU A 60 -12.84 -2.11 2.40
CA LEU A 60 -14.02 -2.82 2.88
C LEU A 60 -14.80 -3.48 1.73
N ALA A 61 -14.93 -2.80 0.59
CA ALA A 61 -15.55 -3.37 -0.61
C ALA A 61 -14.77 -4.59 -1.12
N LEU A 62 -13.42 -4.51 -1.12
CA LEU A 62 -12.55 -5.64 -1.45
C LEU A 62 -12.75 -6.80 -0.46
N GLU A 63 -12.79 -6.54 0.85
CA GLU A 63 -13.02 -7.58 1.84
C GLU A 63 -14.43 -8.18 1.74
N LEU A 64 -15.47 -7.40 1.49
CA LEU A 64 -16.83 -7.90 1.31
C LEU A 64 -16.96 -8.74 0.03
N TYR A 65 -16.36 -8.28 -1.08
CA TYR A 65 -16.43 -8.97 -2.36
C TYR A 65 -15.67 -10.29 -2.36
N PHE A 66 -14.45 -10.32 -1.78
CA PHE A 66 -13.63 -11.53 -1.79
C PHE A 66 -13.79 -12.38 -0.53
N PHE A 67 -13.98 -11.79 0.66
CA PHE A 67 -14.05 -12.53 1.93
C PHE A 67 -15.43 -12.55 2.60
N GLY A 68 -16.40 -11.78 2.10
CA GLY A 68 -17.77 -11.77 2.64
C GLY A 68 -18.48 -13.12 2.53
N ASP A 69 -18.12 -13.94 1.53
CA ASP A 69 -18.76 -15.24 1.29
C ASP A 69 -18.12 -16.41 2.05
N ARG A 70 -17.15 -16.13 2.94
CA ARG A 70 -16.41 -17.15 3.70
C ARG A 70 -17.26 -17.94 4.70
N ARG A 71 -18.54 -17.59 4.85
CA ARG A 71 -19.53 -18.30 5.67
C ARG A 71 -20.37 -19.33 4.91
N ARG A 72 -20.30 -19.42 3.58
CA ARG A 72 -21.32 -20.15 2.79
C ARG A 72 -20.87 -21.41 2.04
N THR A 73 -19.59 -21.72 1.90
CA THR A 73 -19.21 -22.81 0.99
C THR A 73 -18.00 -23.61 1.49
N ASP A 74 -18.33 -24.70 2.18
CA ASP A 74 -17.50 -25.90 2.38
C ASP A 74 -17.44 -26.75 1.08
N THR A 75 -18.02 -26.27 -0.02
CA THR A 75 -17.94 -26.84 -1.36
C THR A 75 -16.93 -26.08 -2.22
N THR A 76 -15.88 -26.80 -2.59
CA THR A 76 -14.63 -26.40 -3.27
C THR A 76 -14.80 -25.71 -4.65
N GLU A 77 -16.01 -25.42 -5.14
CA GLU A 77 -16.24 -25.09 -6.55
C GLU A 77 -16.50 -23.59 -6.86
N ASP A 78 -16.94 -22.77 -5.89
CA ASP A 78 -17.32 -21.35 -6.13
C ASP A 78 -16.36 -20.32 -5.50
N ARG A 79 -15.06 -20.64 -5.40
CA ARG A 79 -14.07 -19.62 -5.00
C ARG A 79 -13.92 -18.60 -6.12
N VAL A 80 -14.30 -17.34 -5.86
CA VAL A 80 -14.10 -16.20 -6.77
C VAL A 80 -12.64 -16.21 -7.26
N ARG A 81 -12.45 -16.51 -8.55
CA ARG A 81 -11.13 -16.52 -9.17
C ARG A 81 -10.55 -15.13 -9.11
N VAL A 82 -9.44 -14.98 -8.40
CA VAL A 82 -8.75 -13.70 -8.31
C VAL A 82 -7.84 -13.55 -9.51
N HIS A 83 -8.15 -12.55 -10.32
CA HIS A 83 -7.28 -12.17 -11.41
C HIS A 83 -6.20 -11.19 -10.92
N GLU A 84 -4.99 -11.37 -11.43
CA GLU A 84 -3.84 -10.55 -11.09
C GLU A 84 -4.06 -9.04 -11.34
N TRP A 85 -4.81 -8.68 -12.39
CA TRP A 85 -5.13 -7.29 -12.70
C TRP A 85 -5.92 -6.61 -11.58
N GLN A 86 -6.69 -7.35 -10.78
CA GLN A 86 -7.43 -6.80 -9.64
C GLN A 86 -6.48 -6.35 -8.54
N VAL A 87 -5.42 -7.11 -8.27
CA VAL A 87 -4.35 -6.73 -7.32
C VAL A 87 -3.63 -5.48 -7.81
N ALA A 88 -3.28 -5.44 -9.11
CA ALA A 88 -2.63 -4.29 -9.72
C ALA A 88 -3.51 -3.03 -9.68
N LEU A 89 -4.81 -3.15 -9.98
CA LEU A 89 -5.76 -2.04 -9.95
C LEU A 89 -5.86 -1.41 -8.56
N VAL A 90 -5.90 -2.24 -7.51
CA VAL A 90 -5.96 -1.75 -6.12
C VAL A 90 -4.68 -1.00 -5.76
N MET A 91 -3.51 -1.52 -6.12
CA MET A 91 -2.24 -0.81 -5.89
C MET A 91 -2.12 0.50 -6.70
N MET A 92 -2.67 0.54 -7.92
CA MET A 92 -2.76 1.78 -8.69
C MET A 92 -3.67 2.81 -8.01
N LEU A 93 -4.79 2.36 -7.42
CA LEU A 93 -5.65 3.21 -6.61
C LEU A 93 -4.91 3.73 -5.37
N ASP A 94 -4.14 2.87 -4.68
CA ASP A 94 -3.35 3.29 -3.51
C ASP A 94 -2.33 4.37 -3.86
N ILE A 95 -1.66 4.25 -5.01
CA ILE A 95 -0.78 5.29 -5.54
C ILE A 95 -1.55 6.59 -5.83
N ALA A 96 -2.73 6.50 -6.45
CA ALA A 96 -3.54 7.68 -6.75
C ALA A 96 -4.00 8.40 -5.47
N LEU A 97 -4.44 7.64 -4.46
CA LEU A 97 -4.83 8.17 -3.15
C LEU A 97 -3.65 8.81 -2.44
N LEU A 98 -2.49 8.15 -2.43
CA LEU A 98 -1.25 8.72 -1.89
C LEU A 98 -0.89 10.02 -2.61
N THR A 99 -0.95 10.04 -3.94
CA THR A 99 -0.69 11.25 -4.75
C THR A 99 -1.62 12.39 -4.35
N GLY A 100 -2.93 12.12 -4.22
CA GLY A 100 -3.90 13.12 -3.79
C GLY A 100 -3.65 13.63 -2.36
N LEU A 101 -3.28 12.72 -1.44
CA LEU A 101 -2.91 13.08 -0.07
C LEU A 101 -1.72 14.04 -0.06
N LEU A 102 -0.65 13.71 -0.80
CA LEU A 102 0.55 14.54 -0.87
C LEU A 102 0.27 15.87 -1.56
N TYR A 103 -0.53 15.88 -2.63
CA TYR A 103 -0.95 17.10 -3.32
C TYR A 103 -1.56 18.12 -2.35
N LEU A 104 -2.38 17.66 -1.41
CA LEU A 104 -3.05 18.50 -0.42
C LEU A 104 -2.17 18.89 0.77
N THR A 105 -1.01 18.25 0.94
CA THR A 105 -0.19 18.36 2.16
C THR A 105 1.23 18.87 1.89
N GLY A 106 1.41 19.65 0.82
CA GLY A 106 2.71 20.27 0.49
C GLY A 106 3.52 19.54 -0.60
N GLY A 107 2.92 18.56 -1.27
CA GLY A 107 3.47 17.94 -2.47
C GLY A 107 4.83 17.26 -2.25
N PRO A 108 5.87 17.55 -3.07
CA PRO A 108 7.18 16.92 -2.98
C PRO A 108 7.93 17.21 -1.67
N HIS A 109 7.59 18.31 -0.99
CA HIS A 109 8.20 18.68 0.29
C HIS A 109 7.60 17.90 1.47
N ASN A 110 6.54 17.13 1.22
CA ASN A 110 5.92 16.32 2.23
C ASN A 110 6.78 15.07 2.52
N PRO A 111 7.16 14.83 3.79
CA PRO A 111 7.95 13.66 4.19
C PRO A 111 7.38 12.31 3.75
N PHE A 112 6.06 12.18 3.64
CA PHE A 112 5.39 10.94 3.27
C PHE A 112 5.53 10.58 1.79
N GLY A 113 6.24 11.39 1.00
CA GLY A 113 6.68 11.01 -0.35
C GLY A 113 7.44 9.68 -0.40
N PHE A 114 8.15 9.30 0.67
CA PHE A 114 8.83 8.00 0.75
C PHE A 114 7.87 6.79 0.70
N LEU A 115 6.57 6.98 0.96
CA LEU A 115 5.59 5.91 0.86
C LEU A 115 5.38 5.41 -0.57
N TYR A 116 5.73 6.19 -1.61
CA TYR A 116 5.78 5.66 -2.99
C TYR A 116 6.72 4.47 -3.11
N VAL A 117 7.87 4.51 -2.42
CA VAL A 117 8.86 3.41 -2.46
C VAL A 117 8.27 2.16 -1.79
N VAL A 118 7.52 2.34 -0.70
CA VAL A 118 6.81 1.24 -0.04
C VAL A 118 5.81 0.61 -1.00
N GLN A 119 5.00 1.41 -1.69
CA GLN A 119 4.02 0.90 -2.67
C GLN A 119 4.67 0.20 -3.87
N ILE A 120 5.81 0.70 -4.35
CA ILE A 120 6.57 0.05 -5.43
C ILE A 120 7.16 -1.28 -4.96
N ALA A 121 7.76 -1.31 -3.76
CA ALA A 121 8.30 -2.54 -3.17
C ALA A 121 7.20 -3.59 -2.97
N LEU A 122 6.04 -3.14 -2.51
CA LEU A 122 4.84 -3.95 -2.36
C LEU A 122 4.42 -4.60 -3.69
N ALA A 123 4.34 -3.79 -4.75
CA ALA A 123 3.99 -4.27 -6.09
C ALA A 123 5.00 -5.27 -6.65
N ALA A 124 6.28 -5.15 -6.33
CA ALA A 124 7.30 -6.11 -6.76
C ALA A 124 7.07 -7.52 -6.18
N VAL A 125 6.45 -7.61 -5.00
CA VAL A 125 6.15 -8.88 -4.33
C VAL A 125 4.80 -9.45 -4.75
N LEU A 126 3.80 -8.58 -4.91
CA LEU A 126 2.40 -8.97 -5.11
C LEU A 126 2.01 -9.28 -6.56
N VAL A 127 2.63 -8.66 -7.54
CA VAL A 127 2.26 -8.83 -8.96
C VAL A 127 3.47 -9.20 -9.81
N ARG A 128 3.24 -9.62 -11.05
CA ARG A 128 4.31 -9.88 -12.02
C ARG A 128 5.00 -8.57 -12.41
N ALA A 129 6.26 -8.72 -12.82
CA ALA A 129 7.12 -7.63 -13.26
C ALA A 129 6.45 -6.64 -14.24
N LYS A 130 5.63 -7.12 -15.18
CA LYS A 130 4.91 -6.24 -16.13
C LYS A 130 4.02 -5.22 -15.40
N TRP A 131 3.22 -5.67 -14.45
CA TRP A 131 2.34 -4.80 -13.66
C TRP A 131 3.14 -3.93 -12.68
N THR A 132 4.22 -4.46 -12.10
CA THR A 132 5.13 -3.68 -11.25
C THR A 132 5.71 -2.49 -12.00
N TRP A 133 6.19 -2.67 -13.24
CA TRP A 133 6.71 -1.56 -14.05
C TRP A 133 5.65 -0.52 -14.41
N MET A 134 4.40 -0.94 -14.64
CA MET A 134 3.29 0.01 -14.82
C MET A 134 3.04 0.84 -13.55
N ILE A 135 3.07 0.20 -12.39
CA ILE A 135 2.91 0.85 -11.08
C ILE A 135 4.06 1.83 -10.81
N VAL A 136 5.30 1.46 -11.16
CA VAL A 136 6.45 2.38 -11.11
C VAL A 136 6.22 3.58 -12.02
N GLY A 137 5.81 3.35 -13.27
CA GLY A 137 5.50 4.46 -14.20
C GLY A 137 4.41 5.39 -13.65
N LEU A 138 3.35 4.82 -13.08
CA LEU A 138 2.27 5.59 -12.45
C LEU A 138 2.78 6.39 -11.24
N ALA A 139 3.63 5.81 -10.40
CA ALA A 139 4.26 6.50 -9.28
C ALA A 139 5.11 7.69 -9.74
N PHE A 140 5.92 7.51 -10.79
CA PHE A 140 6.74 8.58 -11.37
C PHE A 140 5.89 9.71 -11.96
N VAL A 141 4.82 9.37 -12.68
CA VAL A 141 3.89 10.37 -13.22
C VAL A 141 3.18 11.11 -12.08
N GLY A 142 2.68 10.39 -11.08
CA GLY A 142 2.03 10.98 -9.90
C GLY A 142 2.96 11.94 -9.16
N PHE A 143 4.21 11.52 -8.91
CA PHE A 143 5.20 12.38 -8.27
C PHE A 143 5.59 13.58 -9.16
N GLY A 144 5.71 13.38 -10.47
CA GLY A 144 5.95 14.45 -11.44
C GLY A 144 4.83 15.50 -11.42
N ILE A 145 3.58 15.08 -11.28
CA ILE A 145 2.44 16.00 -11.08
C ILE A 145 2.65 16.83 -9.81
N LEU A 146 3.08 16.22 -8.71
CA LEU A 146 3.34 16.96 -7.45
C LEU A 146 4.43 18.03 -7.61
N ILE A 147 5.48 17.75 -8.40
CA ILE A 147 6.53 18.73 -8.69
C ILE A 147 5.96 19.95 -9.41
N LEU A 148 5.09 19.72 -10.39
CA LEU A 148 4.52 20.79 -11.21
C LEU A 148 3.34 21.50 -10.54
N ALA A 149 2.56 20.78 -9.74
CA ALA A 149 1.33 21.25 -9.13
C ALA A 149 1.12 20.58 -7.76
N HIS A 150 1.05 21.38 -6.71
CA HIS A 150 0.64 20.96 -5.37
C HIS A 150 0.06 22.16 -4.62
N GLN A 151 -0.72 21.89 -3.57
CA GLN A 151 -1.14 22.94 -2.64
C GLN A 151 0.05 23.30 -1.75
N PRO A 152 0.53 24.55 -1.78
CA PRO A 152 1.64 24.96 -0.93
C PRO A 152 1.17 24.94 0.52
N LEU A 153 1.80 24.10 1.33
CA LEU A 153 1.57 24.02 2.76
C LEU A 153 2.85 24.50 3.44
N VAL A 154 2.76 25.58 4.23
CA VAL A 154 3.91 26.08 4.99
C VAL A 154 4.09 25.19 6.21
N ILE A 155 4.98 24.21 6.08
CA ILE A 155 5.39 23.33 7.17
C ILE A 155 6.64 23.96 7.82
N PRO A 156 6.63 24.27 9.13
CA PRO A 156 7.82 24.71 9.86
C PRO A 156 8.97 23.73 9.69
N ASP A 157 10.20 24.22 9.52
CA ASP A 157 11.35 23.37 9.19
C ASP A 157 11.62 22.28 10.26
N GLU A 158 11.43 22.61 11.54
CA GLU A 158 11.56 21.65 12.65
C GLU A 158 10.58 20.47 12.55
N SER A 159 9.31 20.77 12.26
CA SER A 159 8.26 19.75 12.05
C SER A 159 8.51 18.94 10.79
N ARG A 160 9.05 19.57 9.74
CA ARG A 160 9.44 18.88 8.50
C ARG A 160 10.52 17.86 8.76
N VAL A 161 11.59 18.20 9.49
CA VAL A 161 12.71 17.30 9.77
C VAL A 161 12.25 16.08 10.57
N ILE A 162 11.41 16.28 11.60
CA ILE A 162 10.82 15.18 12.38
C ILE A 162 9.98 14.28 11.46
N GLY A 163 9.14 14.89 10.61
CA GLY A 163 8.34 14.14 9.65
C GLY A 163 9.20 13.31 8.69
N VAL A 164 10.29 13.88 8.16
CA VAL A 164 11.26 13.16 7.30
C VAL A 164 11.88 11.99 8.04
N TRP A 165 12.31 12.18 9.28
CA TRP A 165 12.91 11.12 10.10
C TRP A 165 11.94 9.96 10.34
N VAL A 166 10.69 10.28 10.70
CA VAL A 166 9.64 9.27 10.90
C VAL A 166 9.30 8.55 9.58
N ALA A 167 9.07 9.31 8.50
CA ALA A 167 8.70 8.74 7.21
C ALA A 167 9.80 7.84 6.64
N LEU A 168 11.06 8.24 6.78
CA LEU A 168 12.21 7.43 6.41
C LEU A 168 12.25 6.14 7.25
N GLY A 169 12.10 6.23 8.58
CA GLY A 169 12.08 5.08 9.47
C GLY A 169 10.98 4.06 9.11
N VAL A 170 9.76 4.54 8.86
CA VAL A 170 8.64 3.70 8.44
C VAL A 170 8.91 3.07 7.07
N ALA A 171 9.34 3.85 6.08
CA ALA A 171 9.62 3.33 4.74
C ALA A 171 10.74 2.28 4.77
N SER A 172 11.82 2.53 5.50
CA SER A 172 12.91 1.58 5.69
C SER A 172 12.45 0.31 6.40
N ALA A 173 11.66 0.41 7.47
CA ALA A 173 11.14 -0.77 8.17
C ALA A 173 10.28 -1.65 7.26
N PHE A 174 9.41 -1.04 6.44
CA PHE A 174 8.60 -1.77 5.46
C PHE A 174 9.47 -2.44 4.40
N VAL A 175 10.42 -1.73 3.80
CA VAL A 175 11.32 -2.28 2.79
C VAL A 175 12.14 -3.44 3.36
N VAL A 176 12.72 -3.28 4.56
CA VAL A 176 13.49 -4.34 5.24
C VAL A 176 12.61 -5.55 5.51
N TYR A 177 11.41 -5.35 6.07
CA TYR A 177 10.46 -6.44 6.30
C TYR A 177 10.19 -7.24 5.02
N PHE A 178 10.00 -6.55 3.88
CA PHE A 178 9.79 -7.22 2.60
C PHE A 178 11.00 -7.97 2.10
N LEU A 179 12.17 -7.34 2.12
CA LEU A 179 13.40 -7.99 1.68
C LEU A 179 13.67 -9.25 2.49
N LEU A 180 13.54 -9.18 3.83
CA LEU A 180 13.70 -10.35 4.70
C LEU A 180 12.68 -11.45 4.39
N ARG A 181 11.43 -11.09 4.13
CA ARG A 181 10.39 -12.05 3.75
C ARG A 181 10.70 -12.74 2.42
N ILE A 182 11.18 -12.00 1.42
CA ILE A 182 11.55 -12.55 0.11
C ILE A 182 12.75 -13.49 0.26
N THR A 183 13.80 -13.05 0.95
CA THR A 183 15.01 -13.85 1.17
C THR A 183 14.69 -15.14 1.93
N ALA A 184 13.84 -15.07 2.97
CA ALA A 184 13.38 -16.26 3.68
C ALA A 184 12.63 -17.23 2.76
N ALA A 185 11.75 -16.71 1.89
CA ALA A 185 11.02 -17.53 0.93
C ALA A 185 11.92 -18.20 -0.13
N LEU A 186 13.02 -17.54 -0.52
CA LEU A 186 14.03 -18.12 -1.42
C LEU A 186 14.83 -19.22 -0.73
N ALA A 187 15.28 -18.99 0.51
CA ALA A 187 16.05 -19.97 1.28
C ALA A 187 15.28 -21.28 1.49
N THR A 188 13.96 -21.22 1.72
CA THR A 188 13.12 -22.41 1.82
C THR A 188 13.09 -23.21 0.51
N ARG A 189 13.02 -22.53 -0.64
CA ARG A 189 13.02 -23.22 -1.95
C ARG A 189 14.36 -23.88 -2.27
N GLU A 190 15.47 -23.24 -1.90
CA GLU A 190 16.80 -23.81 -2.13
C GLU A 190 17.00 -25.09 -1.30
N ALA A 191 16.53 -25.11 -0.05
CA ALA A 191 16.58 -26.29 0.81
C ALA A 191 15.74 -27.47 0.28
N GLU A 192 14.57 -27.19 -0.33
CA GLU A 192 13.73 -28.23 -0.94
C GLU A 192 14.38 -28.86 -2.19
N LEU A 193 15.24 -28.12 -2.92
CA LEU A 193 15.90 -28.60 -4.13
C LEU A 193 17.18 -29.41 -3.85
N THR A 194 17.79 -29.24 -2.67
CA THR A 194 18.97 -30.02 -2.24
C THR A 194 18.61 -31.33 -1.54
N GLU A 195 17.36 -31.52 -1.10
CA GLU A 195 16.86 -32.77 -0.51
C GLU A 195 16.32 -33.79 -1.53
N THR A 196 16.31 -33.47 -2.83
CA THR A 196 15.95 -34.38 -3.95
C THR A 196 17.17 -34.81 -4.76
#